data_AF-A0A1C5X9I0-F1
#
_entry.id   AF-A0A1C5X9I0-F1
#
_cell.length_a   1.000
_cell.length_b   1.000
_cell.length_c   1.000
_cell.angle_alpha   90.00
_cell.angle_beta   90.00
_cell.angle_gamma   90.00
#
_symmetry.space_group_name_H-M   'P 1'
#
loop_
_entity.id
_entity.type
_entity.pdbx_description
1 polymer ?
#
loop_
_entity_poly.entity_id
_entity_poly.type
_entity_poly.pdbx_seq_one_letter_code
_entity_poly.pdbx_strand_id
1 'polypeptide(L)'
;MGKIKLALIVCTCLMLSCCSIPRHIKNAFTNCYANTYTGLDTLINIDGYYGEMIFYDNGMAIRTIYHLRESDCPKYSSYMDEVIVNPHSKCAKKFYNSIDCGSYVIYGDTIKVQMISDYNSHTGWDSWEKWYKIVDKNILTILENFSLTTNKEEREHSGEYYKSINPSPGVVSFVPMPFKPTLGRFWILKEKWFWCNEQDWENYIKHIEQLKKQFKKK
;
A
#
# COMPACT_ATOMS: atom_id res chain seq x y z
N MET A 1 39.58 3.46 22.24
CA MET A 1 38.16 3.05 22.41
C MET A 1 37.14 3.93 21.67
N GLY A 2 37.34 5.27 21.53
CA GLY A 2 36.38 6.14 20.83
C GLY A 2 36.21 5.87 19.33
N LYS A 3 37.29 5.56 18.61
CA LYS A 3 37.27 5.30 17.15
C LYS A 3 36.52 4.02 16.76
N ILE A 4 36.59 2.98 17.60
CA ILE A 4 35.87 1.70 17.39
C ILE A 4 34.36 1.88 17.64
N LYS A 5 33.98 2.65 18.68
CA LYS A 5 32.58 3.00 18.92
C LYS A 5 31.99 3.85 17.79
N LEU A 6 32.75 4.82 17.25
CA LEU A 6 32.32 5.65 16.12
C LEU A 6 32.16 4.82 14.83
N ALA A 7 33.10 3.91 14.55
CA ALA A 7 33.00 2.99 13.40
C ALA A 7 31.79 2.04 13.51
N LEU A 8 31.50 1.52 14.71
CA LEU A 8 30.31 0.70 14.96
C LEU A 8 29.02 1.52 14.77
N ILE A 9 28.95 2.76 15.27
CA ILE A 9 27.79 3.64 15.08
C ILE A 9 27.59 3.96 13.60
N VAL A 10 28.65 4.32 12.86
CA VAL A 10 28.58 4.60 11.43
C VAL A 10 28.18 3.36 10.62
N CYS A 11 28.72 2.18 10.93
CA CYS A 11 28.26 0.92 10.31
C CYS A 11 26.80 0.61 10.65
N THR A 12 26.33 0.88 11.86
CA THR A 12 24.92 0.67 12.23
C THR A 12 24.00 1.66 11.49
N CYS A 13 24.40 2.93 11.36
CA CYS A 13 23.67 3.94 10.60
C CYS A 13 23.62 3.65 9.10
N LEU A 14 24.72 3.17 8.51
CA LEU A 14 24.78 2.78 7.10
C LEU A 14 23.92 1.54 6.82
N MET A 15 23.90 0.56 7.73
CA MET A 15 23.05 -0.63 7.61
C MET A 15 21.55 -0.34 7.85
N LEU A 16 21.21 0.69 8.64
CA LEU A 16 19.82 1.13 8.85
C LEU A 16 19.28 1.96 7.67
N SER A 17 20.13 2.55 6.84
CA SER A 17 19.73 3.34 5.67
C SER A 17 19.26 2.49 4.49
N CYS A 18 19.55 1.18 4.46
CA CYS A 18 19.23 0.30 3.33
C CYS A 18 17.77 -0.15 3.27
N CYS A 19 16.99 0.06 4.33
CA CYS A 19 15.58 -0.37 4.40
C CYS A 19 14.58 0.79 4.37
N SER A 20 15.04 2.05 4.25
CA SER A 20 14.15 3.20 4.15
C SER A 20 13.69 3.42 2.72
N ILE A 21 12.45 3.84 2.51
CA ILE A 21 11.93 4.19 1.18
C ILE A 21 12.81 5.31 0.58
N PRO A 22 13.31 5.13 -0.66
CA PRO A 22 14.14 6.12 -1.34
C PRO A 22 13.45 7.48 -1.50
N ARG A 23 14.24 8.55 -1.42
CA ARG A 23 13.73 9.93 -1.57
C ARG A 23 13.07 10.17 -2.93
N HIS A 24 13.58 9.57 -4.01
CA HIS A 24 13.01 9.76 -5.34
C HIS A 24 11.57 9.20 -5.42
N ILE A 25 11.30 8.06 -4.79
CA ILE A 25 9.94 7.50 -4.68
C ILE A 25 9.05 8.47 -3.90
N LYS A 26 9.49 8.92 -2.72
CA LYS A 26 8.73 9.88 -1.89
C LYS A 26 8.41 11.17 -2.64
N ASN A 27 9.34 11.69 -3.43
CA ASN A 27 9.16 12.90 -4.21
C ASN A 27 8.24 12.71 -5.43
N ALA A 28 8.09 11.47 -5.92
CA ALA A 28 7.20 11.16 -7.03
C ALA A 28 5.73 11.04 -6.59
N PHE A 29 5.48 10.74 -5.30
CA PHE A 29 4.13 10.77 -4.74
C PHE A 29 3.57 12.19 -4.75
N THR A 30 2.43 12.35 -5.42
CA THR A 30 1.65 13.59 -5.44
C THR A 30 0.41 13.48 -4.55
N ASN A 31 -0.02 12.26 -4.24
CA ASN A 31 -1.15 11.99 -3.36
C ASN A 31 -0.65 11.79 -1.92
N CYS A 32 -1.05 12.67 -1.02
CA CYS A 32 -0.89 12.45 0.41
C CYS A 32 -2.19 11.87 1.01
N TYR A 33 -2.08 11.19 2.15
CA TYR A 33 -3.20 10.59 2.86
C TYR A 33 -3.74 11.51 3.95
N ALA A 34 -5.04 11.84 3.86
CA ALA A 34 -5.72 12.72 4.81
C ALA A 34 -6.59 11.97 5.83
N ASN A 35 -6.81 10.66 5.65
CA ASN A 35 -7.75 9.86 6.46
C ASN A 35 -9.16 10.49 6.54
N THR A 36 -9.62 11.06 5.43
CA THR A 36 -10.94 11.70 5.32
C THR A 36 -11.81 10.94 4.36
N TYR A 37 -13.10 10.85 4.67
CA TYR A 37 -14.08 10.23 3.78
C TYR A 37 -14.04 10.84 2.37
N THR A 38 -13.87 10.00 1.36
CA THR A 38 -13.69 10.38 -0.05
C THR A 38 -14.98 10.28 -0.86
N GLY A 39 -16.00 9.60 -0.34
CA GLY A 39 -17.23 9.28 -1.08
C GLY A 39 -17.07 8.16 -2.12
N LEU A 40 -15.94 7.43 -2.12
CA LEU A 40 -15.69 6.36 -3.09
C LEU A 40 -16.77 5.27 -3.08
N ASP A 41 -17.30 4.92 -1.91
CA ASP A 41 -18.38 3.96 -1.68
C ASP A 41 -19.72 4.35 -2.33
N THR A 42 -19.89 5.64 -2.65
CA THR A 42 -21.05 6.10 -3.44
C THR A 42 -20.90 5.77 -4.92
N LEU A 43 -19.67 5.66 -5.41
CA LEU A 43 -19.33 5.46 -6.81
C LEU A 43 -19.12 3.98 -7.15
N ILE A 44 -18.46 3.23 -6.26
CA ILE A 44 -18.15 1.81 -6.43
C ILE A 44 -18.38 1.03 -5.14
N ASN A 45 -18.62 -0.28 -5.26
CA ASN A 45 -18.63 -1.16 -4.09
C ASN A 45 -17.22 -1.33 -3.55
N ILE A 46 -17.02 -1.08 -2.25
CA ILE A 46 -15.70 -1.15 -1.59
C ILE A 46 -15.59 -2.28 -0.55
N ASP A 47 -16.60 -3.12 -0.40
CA ASP A 47 -16.60 -4.28 0.51
C ASP A 47 -16.09 -5.54 -0.18
N GLY A 48 -14.94 -5.40 -0.83
CA GLY A 48 -14.39 -6.41 -1.72
C GLY A 48 -13.14 -5.90 -2.43
N TYR A 49 -12.88 -6.46 -3.61
CA TYR A 49 -11.71 -6.12 -4.40
C TYR A 49 -12.01 -6.06 -5.90
N TYR A 50 -11.13 -5.36 -6.64
CA TYR A 50 -11.12 -5.25 -8.10
C TYR A 50 -9.78 -5.75 -8.64
N GLY A 51 -9.77 -6.95 -9.21
CA GLY A 51 -8.51 -7.61 -9.58
C GLY A 51 -7.66 -7.89 -8.35
N GLU A 52 -6.64 -7.07 -8.10
CA GLU A 52 -5.77 -7.17 -6.92
C GLU A 52 -5.96 -5.99 -5.94
N MET A 53 -6.86 -5.05 -6.23
CA MET A 53 -7.00 -3.81 -5.46
C MET A 53 -8.11 -3.89 -4.42
N ILE A 54 -7.81 -3.46 -3.19
CA ILE A 54 -8.81 -3.16 -2.16
C ILE A 54 -8.77 -1.66 -1.88
N PHE A 55 -9.94 -1.04 -1.88
CA PHE A 55 -10.11 0.37 -1.59
C PHE A 55 -10.76 0.60 -0.22
N TYR A 56 -10.28 1.62 0.48
CA TYR A 56 -10.92 2.14 1.69
C TYR A 56 -11.58 3.48 1.37
N ASP A 57 -12.61 3.85 2.11
CA ASP A 57 -13.39 5.08 1.93
C ASP A 57 -12.64 6.36 2.33
N ASN A 58 -11.38 6.25 2.78
CA ASN A 58 -10.62 7.34 3.37
C ASN A 58 -9.35 7.73 2.57
N GLY A 59 -9.28 7.30 1.31
CA GLY A 59 -8.15 7.60 0.41
C GLY A 59 -7.03 6.57 0.44
N MET A 60 -7.10 5.51 1.25
CA MET A 60 -6.13 4.41 1.19
C MET A 60 -6.55 3.36 0.15
N ALA A 61 -5.57 2.82 -0.57
CA ALA A 61 -5.69 1.56 -1.29
C ALA A 61 -4.55 0.61 -0.94
N ILE A 62 -4.83 -0.69 -1.03
CA ILE A 62 -3.80 -1.73 -0.97
C ILE A 62 -3.92 -2.62 -2.19
N ARG A 63 -2.83 -3.29 -2.54
CA ARG A 63 -2.81 -4.31 -3.58
C ARG A 63 -2.49 -5.65 -2.95
N THR A 64 -3.50 -6.51 -2.90
CA THR A 64 -3.33 -7.89 -2.44
C THR A 64 -2.88 -8.73 -3.63
N ILE A 65 -1.58 -8.98 -3.70
CA ILE A 65 -1.09 -10.03 -4.56
C ILE A 65 -1.38 -11.36 -3.85
N TYR A 66 -2.21 -12.22 -4.43
CA TYR A 66 -2.48 -13.58 -3.92
C TYR A 66 -1.23 -14.51 -3.93
N HIS A 67 -0.02 -13.96 -4.08
CA HIS A 67 1.25 -14.69 -4.18
C HIS A 67 1.88 -15.06 -2.84
N LEU A 68 1.21 -14.82 -1.71
CA LEU A 68 1.66 -15.38 -0.43
C LEU A 68 1.27 -16.86 -0.42
N ARG A 69 2.25 -17.70 -0.79
CA ARG A 69 2.13 -19.16 -0.86
C ARG A 69 1.42 -19.66 0.41
N GLU A 70 0.38 -20.48 0.24
CA GLU A 70 -0.35 -21.15 1.33
C GLU A 70 0.59 -21.81 2.36
N SER A 71 1.78 -22.21 1.92
CA SER A 71 2.86 -22.79 2.75
C SER A 71 3.30 -21.92 3.93
N ASP A 72 3.10 -20.60 3.89
CA ASP A 72 3.46 -19.72 5.01
C ASP A 72 2.48 -19.84 6.19
N CYS A 73 1.25 -20.34 5.95
CA CYS A 73 0.11 -20.29 6.87
C CYS A 73 -0.80 -21.53 6.75
N PRO A 74 -0.32 -22.74 7.06
CA PRO A 74 -0.97 -24.01 6.71
C PRO A 74 -2.27 -24.32 7.48
N LYS A 75 -2.69 -23.45 8.41
CA LYS A 75 -3.87 -23.68 9.27
C LYS A 75 -5.17 -23.15 8.70
N TYR A 76 -5.13 -22.34 7.64
CA TYR A 76 -6.31 -21.70 7.06
C TYR A 76 -6.43 -22.05 5.59
N SER A 77 -7.67 -22.07 5.09
CA SER A 77 -8.02 -22.33 3.68
C SER A 77 -7.40 -21.31 2.73
N SER A 78 -7.18 -20.08 3.19
CA SER A 78 -6.43 -19.07 2.46
C SER A 78 -5.63 -18.20 3.43
N TYR A 79 -4.56 -17.59 2.91
CA TYR A 79 -3.74 -16.64 3.66
C TYR A 79 -4.54 -15.44 4.19
N MET A 80 -5.53 -14.97 3.41
CA MET A 80 -6.39 -13.85 3.79
C MET A 80 -7.32 -14.21 4.93
N ASP A 81 -7.80 -15.45 5.00
CA ASP A 81 -8.64 -15.91 6.13
C ASP A 81 -7.88 -15.79 7.45
N GLU A 82 -6.58 -16.09 7.48
CA GLU A 82 -5.76 -15.89 8.68
C GLU A 82 -5.59 -14.42 9.03
N VAL A 83 -5.34 -13.56 8.03
CA VAL A 83 -5.19 -12.10 8.21
C VAL A 83 -6.46 -11.50 8.82
N ILE A 84 -7.63 -12.01 8.40
CA ILE A 84 -8.95 -11.58 8.84
C ILE A 84 -9.27 -12.12 10.24
N VAL A 85 -9.15 -13.44 10.43
CA VAL A 85 -9.58 -14.14 11.66
C VAL A 85 -8.61 -13.90 12.81
N ASN A 86 -7.30 -13.88 12.52
CA ASN A 86 -6.25 -13.69 13.52
C ASN A 86 -5.27 -12.60 13.07
N PRO A 87 -5.65 -11.31 13.16
CA PRO A 87 -4.83 -10.22 12.65
C PRO A 87 -3.53 -10.00 13.44
N HIS A 88 -3.33 -10.73 14.55
CA HIS A 88 -2.13 -10.72 15.38
C HIS A 88 -1.18 -11.89 15.10
N SER A 89 -1.55 -12.81 14.22
CA SER A 89 -0.71 -13.95 13.90
C SER A 89 0.60 -13.52 13.23
N LYS A 90 1.58 -14.44 13.18
CA LYS A 90 2.83 -14.22 12.45
C LYS A 90 2.56 -13.94 10.97
N CYS A 91 1.59 -14.63 10.38
CA CYS A 91 1.16 -14.43 9.01
C CYS A 91 0.57 -13.03 8.81
N ALA A 92 -0.43 -12.66 9.61
CA ALA A 92 -1.03 -11.33 9.53
C ALA A 92 0.02 -10.23 9.72
N LYS A 93 0.95 -10.40 10.65
CA LYS A 93 2.06 -9.45 10.82
C LYS A 93 2.95 -9.37 9.58
N LYS A 94 3.25 -10.47 8.90
CA LYS A 94 4.00 -10.46 7.64
C LYS A 94 3.21 -9.69 6.57
N PHE A 95 1.93 -10.02 6.38
CA PHE A 95 1.03 -9.32 5.45
C PHE A 95 1.06 -7.80 5.63
N TYR A 96 0.74 -7.31 6.82
CA TYR A 96 0.63 -5.88 7.08
C TYR A 96 1.96 -5.12 6.95
N ASN A 97 3.10 -5.81 6.96
CA ASN A 97 4.42 -5.21 6.79
C ASN A 97 5.01 -5.40 5.38
N SER A 98 4.39 -6.21 4.53
CA SER A 98 4.95 -6.65 3.23
C SER A 98 3.92 -6.61 2.11
N ILE A 99 2.84 -5.85 2.26
CA ILE A 99 1.87 -5.64 1.19
C ILE A 99 2.08 -4.28 0.55
N ASP A 100 1.91 -4.23 -0.76
CA ASP A 100 1.83 -2.99 -1.52
C ASP A 100 0.78 -2.06 -0.89
N CYS A 101 1.19 -0.85 -0.55
CA CYS A 101 0.34 0.14 0.11
C CYS A 101 0.43 1.49 -0.59
N GLY A 102 -0.66 2.25 -0.57
CA GLY A 102 -0.71 3.53 -1.27
C GLY A 102 -1.94 4.35 -0.96
N SER A 103 -2.09 5.42 -1.72
CA SER A 103 -3.23 6.33 -1.66
C SER A 103 -3.89 6.47 -3.02
N TYR A 104 -5.14 6.88 -3.03
CA TYR A 104 -5.85 7.24 -4.24
C TYR A 104 -6.53 8.60 -4.12
N VAL A 105 -6.78 9.20 -5.28
CA VAL A 105 -7.65 10.38 -5.42
C VAL A 105 -8.70 10.10 -6.49
N ILE A 106 -9.84 10.78 -6.37
CA ILE A 106 -10.94 10.70 -7.34
C ILE A 106 -10.96 11.98 -8.16
N TYR A 107 -10.95 11.85 -9.48
CA TYR A 107 -11.06 12.95 -10.42
C TYR A 107 -12.17 12.63 -11.43
N GLY A 108 -13.37 13.15 -11.19
CA GLY A 108 -14.56 12.83 -11.98
C GLY A 108 -14.88 11.34 -11.91
N ASP A 109 -14.86 10.67 -13.06
CA ASP A 109 -15.08 9.22 -13.20
C ASP A 109 -13.77 8.40 -13.07
N THR A 110 -12.66 9.02 -12.68
CA THR A 110 -11.35 8.37 -12.65
C THR A 110 -10.80 8.26 -11.22
N ILE A 111 -10.35 7.06 -10.85
CA ILE A 111 -9.61 6.80 -9.61
C ILE A 111 -8.13 6.70 -9.97
N LYS A 112 -7.29 7.56 -9.40
CA LYS A 112 -5.83 7.53 -9.61
C LYS A 112 -5.16 7.01 -8.35
N VAL A 113 -4.50 5.86 -8.46
CA VAL A 113 -3.83 5.18 -7.35
C VAL A 113 -2.32 5.36 -7.49
N GLN A 114 -1.63 5.71 -6.40
CA GLN A 114 -0.17 5.70 -6.28
C GLN A 114 0.21 4.71 -5.19
N MET A 115 1.11 3.76 -5.49
CA MET A 115 1.48 2.68 -4.59
C MET A 115 2.99 2.50 -4.47
N ILE A 116 3.42 2.05 -3.29
CA ILE A 116 4.75 1.51 -3.04
C ILE A 116 4.61 0.00 -2.87
N SER A 117 5.39 -0.74 -3.63
CA SER A 117 5.51 -2.18 -3.51
C SER A 117 6.28 -2.57 -2.26
N ASP A 118 6.02 -3.76 -1.72
CA ASP A 118 6.88 -4.35 -0.69
C ASP A 118 8.38 -4.30 -1.09
N TYR A 119 9.25 -4.11 -0.10
CA TYR A 119 10.68 -4.16 -0.32
C TYR A 119 11.09 -5.58 -0.73
N ASN A 120 11.60 -5.71 -1.94
CA ASN A 120 12.20 -6.95 -2.42
C ASN A 120 13.73 -6.88 -2.25
N SER A 121 14.33 -7.88 -1.61
CA SER A 121 15.79 -7.90 -1.39
C SER A 121 16.63 -7.93 -2.67
N HIS A 122 16.04 -8.35 -3.80
CA HIS A 122 16.73 -8.47 -5.09
C HIS A 122 16.54 -7.24 -5.97
N THR A 123 15.35 -6.62 -5.94
CA THR A 123 15.00 -5.50 -6.83
C THR A 123 14.84 -4.16 -6.10
N GLY A 124 14.89 -4.17 -4.76
CA GLY A 124 14.73 -2.98 -3.93
C GLY A 124 13.27 -2.56 -3.78
N TRP A 125 13.09 -1.26 -3.50
CA TRP A 125 11.78 -0.62 -3.47
C TRP A 125 11.30 -0.35 -4.90
N ASP A 126 10.02 -0.54 -5.12
CA ASP A 126 9.34 -0.22 -6.38
C ASP A 126 8.08 0.59 -6.09
N SER A 127 7.64 1.39 -7.06
CA SER A 127 6.44 2.21 -6.95
C SER A 127 5.82 2.47 -8.29
N TRP A 128 4.49 2.49 -8.34
CA TRP A 128 3.72 2.62 -9.56
C TRP A 128 2.46 3.44 -9.35
N GLU A 129 1.92 3.93 -10.46
CA GLU A 129 0.67 4.67 -10.49
C GLU A 129 -0.25 4.05 -11.55
N LYS A 130 -1.51 3.88 -11.18
CA LYS A 130 -2.53 3.23 -12.02
C LYS A 130 -3.82 4.00 -11.99
N TRP A 131 -4.41 4.19 -13.16
CA TRP A 131 -5.64 4.93 -13.33
C TRP A 131 -6.77 4.00 -13.72
N TYR A 132 -7.88 4.10 -13.00
CA TYR A 132 -9.10 3.35 -13.26
C TYR A 132 -10.21 4.30 -13.68
N LYS A 133 -10.90 4.00 -14.77
CA LYS A 133 -12.20 4.59 -15.10
C LYS A 133 -13.31 3.80 -14.42
N ILE A 134 -14.20 4.51 -13.74
CA ILE A 134 -15.43 3.96 -13.15
C ILE A 134 -16.43 3.79 -14.29
N VAL A 135 -16.83 2.55 -14.54
CA VAL A 135 -17.87 2.23 -15.53
C VAL A 135 -19.23 2.17 -14.82
N ASP A 136 -19.28 1.44 -13.71
CA ASP A 136 -20.42 1.37 -12.81
C ASP A 136 -19.95 0.95 -11.40
N LYS A 137 -20.90 0.64 -10.50
CA LYS A 137 -20.61 0.25 -9.12
C LYS A 137 -19.75 -1.00 -8.96
N ASN A 138 -19.66 -1.85 -9.97
CA ASN A 138 -18.98 -3.14 -9.95
C ASN A 138 -17.88 -3.27 -11.00
N ILE A 139 -17.73 -2.33 -11.93
CA ILE A 139 -16.81 -2.46 -13.06
C ILE A 139 -15.88 -1.25 -13.13
N LEU A 140 -14.57 -1.53 -13.19
CA LEU A 140 -13.54 -0.55 -13.50
C LEU A 140 -12.79 -0.95 -14.77
N THR A 141 -12.39 0.03 -15.56
CA THR A 141 -11.46 -0.14 -16.68
C THR A 141 -10.12 0.48 -16.36
N ILE A 142 -9.02 -0.24 -16.59
CA ILE A 142 -7.66 0.26 -16.43
C ILE A 142 -7.33 1.14 -17.62
N LEU A 143 -7.05 2.42 -17.37
CA LEU A 143 -6.67 3.40 -18.39
C LEU A 143 -5.16 3.47 -18.57
N GLU A 144 -4.43 3.52 -17.46
CA GLU A 144 -3.00 3.74 -17.43
C GLU A 144 -2.37 2.94 -16.29
N ASN A 145 -1.12 2.51 -16.50
CA ASN A 145 -0.27 1.91 -15.48
C ASN A 145 1.19 2.17 -15.85
N PHE A 146 1.96 2.78 -14.95
CA PHE A 146 3.34 3.18 -15.19
C PHE A 146 4.11 3.33 -13.89
N SER A 147 5.43 3.39 -13.99
CA SER A 147 6.32 3.62 -12.83
C SER A 147 6.05 4.99 -12.22
N LEU A 148 6.00 5.03 -10.89
CA LEU A 148 5.83 6.27 -10.14
C LEU A 148 7.21 6.92 -9.94
N THR A 149 7.56 7.82 -10.84
CA THR A 149 8.88 8.47 -10.90
C THR A 149 8.73 9.95 -11.27
N THR A 150 9.68 10.77 -10.83
CA THR A 150 9.81 12.16 -11.28
C THR A 150 10.51 12.26 -12.64
N ASN A 151 11.12 11.17 -13.13
CA ASN A 151 11.72 11.13 -14.45
C ASN A 151 10.65 10.92 -15.52
N LYS A 152 10.41 11.96 -16.32
CA LYS A 152 9.38 11.93 -17.37
C LYS A 152 9.60 10.84 -18.42
N GLU A 153 10.85 10.63 -18.84
CA GLU A 153 11.18 9.63 -19.87
C GLU A 153 10.92 8.20 -19.35
N GLU A 154 11.29 7.91 -18.10
CA GLU A 154 11.02 6.63 -17.45
C GLU A 154 9.52 6.38 -17.26
N ARG A 155 8.77 7.42 -16.88
CA ARG A 155 7.30 7.36 -16.77
C ARG A 155 6.65 7.08 -18.12
N GLU A 156 7.05 7.77 -19.17
CA GLU A 156 6.54 7.55 -20.53
C GLU A 156 6.89 6.15 -21.03
N HIS A 157 8.15 5.74 -20.89
CA HIS A 157 8.61 4.42 -21.31
C HIS A 157 7.86 3.27 -20.61
N SER A 158 7.68 3.35 -19.29
CA SER A 158 6.94 2.33 -18.54
C SER A 158 5.45 2.27 -18.91
N GLY A 159 4.83 3.41 -19.20
CA GLY A 159 3.45 3.48 -19.69
C GLY A 159 3.28 2.91 -21.10
N GLU A 160 4.20 3.21 -22.01
CA GLU A 160 4.24 2.63 -23.36
C GLU A 160 4.47 1.12 -23.32
N TYR A 161 5.41 0.68 -22.48
CA TYR A 161 5.66 -0.74 -22.25
C TYR A 161 4.39 -1.45 -21.77
N TYR A 162 3.69 -0.90 -20.76
CA TYR A 162 2.44 -1.46 -20.27
C TYR A 162 1.37 -1.60 -21.38
N LYS A 163 1.20 -0.57 -22.21
CA LYS A 163 0.27 -0.57 -23.35
C LYS A 163 0.66 -1.58 -24.43
N SER A 164 1.96 -1.79 -24.64
CA SER A 164 2.45 -2.78 -25.62
C SER A 164 2.12 -4.21 -25.24
N ILE A 165 2.18 -4.55 -23.95
CA ILE A 165 1.86 -5.89 -23.44
C ILE A 165 0.36 -6.06 -23.12
N ASN A 166 -0.37 -4.96 -22.93
CA ASN A 166 -1.83 -4.92 -22.73
C ASN A 166 -2.49 -4.03 -23.80
N PRO A 167 -2.62 -4.51 -25.04
CA PRO A 167 -3.12 -3.69 -26.16
C PRO A 167 -4.61 -3.33 -26.05
N SER A 168 -5.34 -3.97 -25.12
CA SER A 168 -6.74 -3.65 -24.81
C SER A 168 -6.87 -3.22 -23.36
N PRO A 169 -7.76 -2.25 -23.04
CA PRO A 169 -7.98 -1.83 -21.67
C PRO A 169 -8.38 -3.02 -20.79
N GLY A 170 -7.63 -3.25 -19.72
CA GLY A 170 -7.97 -4.27 -18.74
C GLY A 170 -9.28 -3.90 -18.04
N VAL A 171 -10.20 -4.86 -17.90
CA VAL A 171 -11.44 -4.68 -17.14
C VAL A 171 -11.35 -5.52 -15.87
N VAL A 172 -11.69 -4.92 -14.74
CA VAL A 172 -11.74 -5.60 -13.45
C VAL A 172 -13.13 -5.46 -12.85
N SER A 173 -13.67 -6.58 -12.38
CA SER A 173 -14.98 -6.66 -11.75
C SER A 173 -14.84 -6.77 -10.24
N PHE A 174 -15.84 -6.23 -9.55
CA PHE A 174 -15.99 -6.33 -8.11
C PHE A 174 -16.19 -7.78 -7.70
N VAL A 175 -15.39 -8.22 -6.74
CA VAL A 175 -15.60 -9.47 -6.03
C VAL A 175 -15.83 -9.15 -4.56
N PRO A 176 -17.00 -9.50 -3.99
CA PRO A 176 -17.30 -9.23 -2.60
C PRO A 176 -16.35 -10.02 -1.69
N MET A 177 -15.99 -9.42 -0.56
CA MET A 177 -15.17 -10.05 0.46
C MET A 177 -15.87 -9.90 1.81
N PRO A 178 -16.03 -10.98 2.60
CA PRO A 178 -16.79 -10.93 3.84
C PRO A 178 -16.17 -9.98 4.87
N PHE A 179 -14.84 -9.81 4.86
CA PHE A 179 -14.13 -8.90 5.76
C PHE A 179 -12.90 -8.32 5.08
N LYS A 180 -12.65 -7.02 5.27
CA LYS A 180 -11.42 -6.36 4.82
C LYS A 180 -10.30 -6.50 5.85
N PRO A 181 -9.03 -6.51 5.42
CA PRO A 181 -7.91 -6.34 6.33
C PRO A 181 -8.07 -5.06 7.16
N THR A 182 -7.51 -5.08 8.37
CA THR A 182 -7.62 -3.95 9.30
C THR A 182 -6.73 -2.79 8.83
N LEU A 183 -7.36 -1.71 8.37
CA LEU A 183 -6.73 -0.46 7.92
C LEU A 183 -5.57 0.00 8.83
N GLY A 184 -5.81 0.11 10.14
CA GLY A 184 -4.84 0.66 11.10
C GLY A 184 -3.57 -0.19 11.35
N ARG A 185 -3.33 -1.25 10.56
CA ARG A 185 -2.16 -2.13 10.72
C ARG A 185 -1.12 -1.97 9.61
N PHE A 186 -1.49 -1.38 8.48
CA PHE A 186 -0.58 -1.25 7.34
C PHE A 186 0.66 -0.42 7.67
N TRP A 187 1.80 -0.86 7.14
CA TRP A 187 3.11 -0.27 7.43
C TRP A 187 3.21 1.19 7.01
N ILE A 188 2.62 1.56 5.86
CA ILE A 188 2.75 2.91 5.29
C ILE A 188 2.15 3.98 6.20
N LEU A 189 1.16 3.65 7.03
CA LEU A 189 0.56 4.60 7.96
C LEU A 189 1.53 5.07 9.05
N LYS A 190 2.64 4.34 9.28
CA LYS A 190 3.70 4.75 10.21
C LYS A 190 4.63 5.80 9.58
N GLU A 191 4.59 5.95 8.27
CA GLU A 191 5.45 6.87 7.53
C GLU A 191 4.90 8.29 7.54
N LYS A 192 5.54 9.18 8.29
CA LYS A 192 5.11 10.59 8.42
C LYS A 192 4.90 11.30 7.08
N TRP A 193 5.79 11.05 6.11
CA TRP A 193 5.76 11.70 4.79
C TRP A 193 4.53 11.32 3.95
N PHE A 194 3.88 10.20 4.26
CA PHE A 194 2.69 9.73 3.53
C PHE A 194 1.44 10.55 3.87
N TRP A 195 1.41 11.18 5.04
CA TRP A 195 0.25 11.94 5.52
C TRP A 195 0.25 13.36 4.99
N CYS A 196 -0.93 13.90 4.66
CA CYS A 196 -1.07 15.30 4.26
C CYS A 196 -0.78 16.26 5.41
N ASN A 197 -1.16 15.86 6.62
CA ASN A 197 -1.07 16.66 7.83
C ASN A 197 -0.25 15.92 8.88
N GLU A 198 0.80 16.57 9.37
CA GLU A 198 1.69 16.03 10.40
C GLU A 198 0.95 15.75 11.72
N GLN A 199 0.01 16.61 12.11
CA GLN A 199 -0.75 16.46 13.34
C GLN A 199 -1.65 15.21 13.31
N ASP A 200 -2.23 14.89 12.16
CA ASP A 200 -3.05 13.69 11.99
C ASP A 200 -2.21 12.41 12.13
N TRP A 201 -0.99 12.42 11.58
CA TRP A 201 -0.03 11.34 11.78
C TRP A 201 0.35 11.19 13.26
N GLU A 202 0.66 12.30 13.96
CA GLU A 202 0.97 12.26 15.39
C GLU A 202 -0.17 11.69 16.23
N ASN A 203 -1.40 12.10 15.94
CA ASN A 203 -2.61 11.60 16.58
C ASN A 203 -2.77 10.09 16.34
N TYR A 204 -2.54 9.64 15.10
CA TYR A 204 -2.55 8.22 14.75
C TYR A 204 -1.48 7.42 15.52
N ILE A 205 -0.23 7.87 15.53
CA ILE A 205 0.85 7.18 16.25
C ILE A 205 0.53 7.08 17.75
N LYS A 206 0.06 8.18 18.36
CA LYS A 206 -0.35 8.20 19.77
C LYS A 206 -1.48 7.20 20.05
N HIS A 207 -2.47 7.11 19.17
CA HIS A 207 -3.55 6.13 19.30
C HIS A 207 -3.02 4.68 19.24
N ILE A 208 -2.14 4.38 18.29
CA ILE A 208 -1.52 3.05 18.16
C ILE A 208 -0.68 2.68 19.40
N GLU A 209 0.04 3.64 19.99
CA GLU A 209 0.80 3.42 21.22
C GLU A 209 -0.10 3.14 22.43
N GLN A 210 -1.23 3.85 22.54
CA GLN A 210 -2.22 3.62 23.58
C GLN A 210 -2.81 2.20 23.49
N LEU A 211 -3.19 1.77 22.29
CA LEU A 211 -3.66 0.41 22.05
C LEU A 211 -2.62 -0.63 22.50
N LYS A 212 -1.35 -0.48 22.10
CA LYS A 212 -0.27 -1.39 22.51
C LYS A 212 -0.11 -1.49 24.03
N LYS A 213 -0.28 -0.38 24.76
CA LYS A 213 -0.20 -0.36 26.24
C LYS A 213 -1.39 -1.08 26.88
N GLN A 214 -2.58 -0.99 26.31
CA GLN A 214 -3.76 -1.70 26.80
C GLN A 214 -3.62 -3.22 26.62
N PHE A 215 -3.09 -3.68 25.49
CA PHE A 215 -2.86 -5.11 25.24
C PHE A 215 -1.76 -5.73 26.10
N LYS A 216 -0.75 -4.96 26.53
CA LYS A 216 0.31 -5.46 27.44
C LYS A 216 -0.12 -5.60 28.89
N LYS A 217 -1.26 -5.03 29.27
CA LYS A 217 -1.81 -5.05 30.63
C LYS A 217 -2.85 -6.17 30.84
N LYS A 218 -3.19 -6.91 29.78
CA LYS A 218 -4.02 -8.12 29.82
C LYS A 218 -3.11 -9.33 29.65
#